data_AF-A0A0Q7T385-F1
#
_entry.id   AF-A0A0Q7T385-F1
#
_cell.length_a   1.000
_cell.length_b   1.000
_cell.length_c   1.000
_cell.angle_alpha   90.00
_cell.angle_beta   90.00
_cell.angle_gamma   90.00
#
_symmetry.space_group_name_H-M   'P 1'
#
loop_
_entity.id
_entity.type
_entity.pdbx_description
1 polymer ?
#
loop_
_entity_poly.entity_id
_entity_poly.type
_entity_poly.pdbx_seq_one_letter_code
_entity_poly.pdbx_strand_id
1 'polypeptide(L)'
;MPGPMEVEPLIDRREIVRRIERLHVSADLKALLSTLIETTVVVGGKIVQIGCRVLAYIFDLAKSYPKVTFGVVAALVLSFLISSIPLLGPLLSPVLTPILLIIGLGWGALQDMIDGPMRNRLSGLEAQFKDLGVA
;
A
#
# COMPACT_ATOMS: atom_id res chain seq x y z
N MET A 1 9.32 -9.09 -32.31
CA MET A 1 7.94 -8.85 -31.82
C MET A 1 7.80 -9.64 -30.52
N PRO A 2 7.86 -9.01 -29.34
CA PRO A 2 7.67 -9.72 -28.08
C PRO A 2 6.19 -10.14 -27.94
N GLY A 3 5.94 -11.38 -27.54
CA GLY A 3 4.60 -11.94 -27.39
C GLY A 3 3.79 -11.23 -26.28
N PRO A 4 2.44 -11.35 -26.30
CA PRO A 4 1.62 -10.87 -25.19
C PRO A 4 2.13 -11.51 -23.90
N MET A 5 2.36 -10.70 -22.89
CA MET A 5 2.73 -11.16 -21.55
C MET A 5 1.62 -12.12 -21.09
N GLU A 6 1.88 -13.43 -21.17
CA GLU A 6 1.03 -14.44 -20.53
C GLU A 6 1.15 -14.16 -19.04
N VAL A 7 0.17 -13.42 -18.52
CA VAL A 7 0.03 -13.23 -17.09
C VAL A 7 -0.30 -14.62 -16.55
N GLU A 8 0.68 -15.28 -15.94
CA GLU A 8 0.50 -16.55 -15.24
C GLU A 8 -0.81 -16.45 -14.44
N PRO A 9 -1.79 -17.34 -14.67
CA PRO A 9 -3.10 -17.20 -14.06
C PRO A 9 -2.91 -17.22 -12.55
N LEU A 10 -3.32 -16.13 -11.90
CA LEU A 10 -3.35 -16.03 -10.44
C LEU A 10 -4.05 -17.28 -9.91
N ILE A 11 -3.34 -18.09 -9.11
CA ILE A 11 -3.84 -19.39 -8.66
C ILE A 11 -5.19 -19.18 -7.96
N ASP A 12 -6.24 -19.82 -8.50
CA ASP A 12 -7.59 -19.73 -7.93
C ASP A 12 -7.58 -20.29 -6.50
N ARG A 13 -8.15 -19.54 -5.55
CA ARG A 13 -8.31 -19.98 -4.16
C ARG A 13 -8.92 -21.37 -4.08
N ARG A 14 -9.91 -21.67 -4.92
CA ARG A 14 -10.60 -22.98 -4.94
C ARG A 14 -9.64 -24.11 -5.31
N GLU A 15 -8.70 -23.85 -6.20
CA GLU A 15 -7.68 -24.81 -6.60
C GLU A 15 -6.70 -25.07 -5.47
N ILE A 16 -6.30 -24.05 -4.71
CA ILE A 16 -5.42 -24.26 -3.54
C ILE A 16 -6.15 -25.05 -2.43
N VAL A 17 -7.42 -24.75 -2.17
CA VAL A 17 -8.22 -25.51 -1.18
C VAL A 17 -8.31 -26.99 -1.59
N ARG A 18 -8.58 -27.28 -2.86
CA ARG A 18 -8.58 -28.67 -3.38
C ARG A 18 -7.23 -29.36 -3.21
N ARG A 19 -6.12 -28.64 -3.39
CA ARG A 19 -4.78 -29.19 -3.16
C ARG A 19 -4.55 -29.52 -1.69
N ILE A 20 -5.02 -28.67 -0.77
CA ILE A 20 -4.95 -28.94 0.68
C ILE A 20 -5.75 -30.19 1.05
N GLU A 21 -6.96 -30.33 0.49
CA GLU A 21 -7.83 -31.49 0.75
C GLU A 21 -7.16 -32.81 0.35
N ARG A 22 -6.35 -32.80 -0.72
CA ARG A 22 -5.64 -33.98 -1.24
C ARG A 22 -4.36 -34.35 -0.49
N LEU A 23 -3.88 -33.50 0.43
CA LEU A 23 -2.68 -33.81 1.20
C LEU A 23 -2.93 -35.01 2.14
N HIS A 24 -1.97 -35.92 2.22
CA HIS A 24 -1.96 -37.01 3.21
C HIS A 24 -1.40 -36.52 4.55
N VAL A 25 -2.11 -35.58 5.19
CA VAL A 25 -1.78 -34.99 6.48
C VAL A 25 -3.01 -34.96 7.39
N SER A 26 -2.81 -34.66 8.69
CA SER A 26 -3.89 -34.58 9.66
C SER A 26 -4.95 -33.54 9.28
N ALA A 27 -6.18 -33.76 9.75
CA ALA A 27 -7.29 -32.82 9.56
C ALA A 27 -6.96 -31.42 10.13
N ASP A 28 -6.30 -31.38 11.29
CA ASP A 28 -5.89 -30.13 11.93
C ASP A 28 -4.92 -29.33 11.05
N LEU A 29 -3.97 -30.00 10.39
CA LEU A 29 -3.03 -29.30 9.49
C LEU A 29 -3.75 -28.76 8.26
N LYS A 30 -4.72 -29.50 7.69
CA LYS A 30 -5.56 -29.00 6.59
C LYS A 30 -6.38 -27.78 7.02
N ALA A 31 -6.94 -27.80 8.22
CA ALA A 31 -7.68 -26.67 8.79
C ALA A 31 -6.77 -25.44 8.93
N LEU A 32 -5.56 -25.61 9.48
CA LEU A 32 -4.58 -24.51 9.60
C LEU A 32 -4.20 -23.91 8.24
N LEU A 33 -3.94 -24.75 7.23
CA LEU A 33 -3.63 -24.26 5.87
C LEU A 33 -4.80 -23.52 5.22
N SER A 34 -6.03 -23.97 5.48
CA SER A 34 -7.25 -23.33 4.98
C SER A 34 -7.46 -21.97 5.65
N THR A 35 -7.29 -21.90 6.97
CA THR A 35 -7.33 -20.66 7.75
C THR A 35 -6.24 -19.67 7.33
N LEU A 36 -5.03 -20.17 7.00
CA LEU A 36 -3.96 -19.32 6.50
C LEU A 36 -4.38 -18.62 5.21
N ILE A 37 -4.93 -19.35 4.24
CA ILE A 37 -5.41 -18.77 2.97
C ILE A 37 -6.51 -17.74 3.21
N GLU A 38 -7.48 -18.05 4.06
CA GLU A 38 -8.56 -17.11 4.40
C GLU A 38 -8.02 -15.82 5.00
N THR A 39 -7.09 -15.95 5.94
CA THR A 39 -6.43 -14.81 6.57
C THR A 39 -5.64 -14.00 5.55
N THR A 40 -4.87 -14.65 4.68
CA THR A 40 -4.11 -13.99 3.61
C THR A 40 -5.01 -13.22 2.65
N VAL A 41 -6.17 -13.78 2.26
CA VAL A 41 -7.14 -13.10 1.39
C VAL A 41 -7.72 -11.86 2.08
N VAL A 42 -8.10 -11.97 3.35
CA VAL A 42 -8.63 -10.84 4.12
C VAL A 42 -7.60 -9.74 4.27
N VAL A 43 -6.37 -10.08 4.65
CA VAL A 43 -5.27 -9.12 4.80
C VAL A 43 -4.91 -8.49 3.47
N GLY A 44 -4.79 -9.27 2.40
CA GLY A 44 -4.53 -8.77 1.06
C GLY A 44 -5.61 -7.80 0.58
N GLY A 45 -6.88 -8.13 0.81
CA GLY A 45 -8.00 -7.24 0.51
C GLY A 45 -7.93 -5.90 1.26
N LYS A 46 -7.56 -5.92 2.54
CA LYS A 46 -7.33 -4.70 3.32
C LYS A 46 -6.17 -3.87 2.75
N ILE A 47 -5.04 -4.51 2.42
CA ILE A 47 -3.87 -3.84 1.82
C ILE A 47 -4.25 -3.15 0.50
N VAL A 48 -5.03 -3.81 -0.36
CA VAL A 48 -5.50 -3.21 -1.62
C VAL A 48 -6.39 -2.00 -1.34
N GLN A 49 -7.34 -2.10 -0.40
CA GLN A 49 -8.21 -0.98 -0.02
C GLN A 49 -7.42 0.22 0.50
N ILE A 50 -6.39 -0.02 1.32
CA ILE A 50 -5.47 1.00 1.83
C ILE A 50 -4.77 1.68 0.65
N GLY A 51 -4.18 0.92 -0.27
CA GLY A 51 -3.52 1.48 -1.46
C GLY A 51 -4.45 2.34 -2.31
N CYS A 52 -5.67 1.87 -2.57
CA CYS A 52 -6.69 2.64 -3.29
C CYS A 52 -7.06 3.94 -2.55
N ARG A 53 -7.15 3.91 -1.22
CA ARG A 53 -7.43 5.10 -0.41
C ARG A 53 -6.28 6.12 -0.46
N VAL A 54 -5.03 5.65 -0.41
CA VAL A 54 -3.84 6.51 -0.59
C VAL A 54 -3.89 7.20 -1.96
N LEU A 55 -4.13 6.44 -3.03
CA LEU A 55 -4.22 6.99 -4.39
C LEU A 55 -5.34 8.02 -4.53
N ALA A 56 -6.53 7.71 -4.02
CA ALA A 56 -7.64 8.66 -4.00
C ALA A 56 -7.24 9.97 -3.30
N TYR A 57 -6.56 9.85 -2.16
CA TYR A 57 -6.08 10.99 -1.40
C TYR A 57 -5.02 11.82 -2.16
N ILE A 58 -4.07 11.17 -2.84
CA ILE A 58 -3.10 11.84 -3.72
C ILE A 58 -3.83 12.65 -4.80
N PHE A 59 -4.85 12.09 -5.44
CA PHE A 59 -5.62 12.80 -6.46
C PHE A 59 -6.37 14.01 -5.90
N ASP A 60 -7.00 13.87 -4.73
CA ASP A 60 -7.73 14.97 -4.08
C ASP A 60 -6.78 16.10 -3.62
N LEU A 61 -5.61 15.73 -3.13
CA LEU A 61 -4.59 16.68 -2.71
C LEU A 61 -3.99 17.41 -3.91
N ALA A 62 -3.71 16.71 -5.01
CA ALA A 62 -3.22 17.32 -6.24
C ALA A 62 -4.23 18.31 -6.84
N LYS A 63 -5.54 18.02 -6.79
CA LYS A 63 -6.59 18.96 -7.18
C LYS A 63 -6.64 20.20 -6.28
N SER A 64 -6.40 20.03 -4.99
CA SER A 64 -6.45 21.11 -4.00
C SER A 64 -5.23 22.04 -4.11
N TYR A 65 -4.10 21.55 -4.62
CA TYR A 65 -2.84 22.29 -4.74
C TYR A 65 -2.31 22.26 -6.18
N PRO A 66 -2.98 22.92 -7.15
CA PRO A 66 -2.64 22.82 -8.58
C PRO A 66 -1.28 23.42 -8.94
N LYS A 67 -0.66 24.21 -8.05
CA LYS A 67 0.71 24.74 -8.22
C LYS A 67 1.79 23.75 -7.82
N VAL A 68 1.43 22.66 -7.15
CA VAL A 68 2.34 21.59 -6.71
C VAL A 68 2.28 20.46 -7.73
N THR A 69 3.42 20.00 -8.21
CA THR A 69 3.44 18.92 -9.21
C THR A 69 2.90 17.62 -8.60
N PHE A 70 2.22 16.80 -9.41
CA PHE A 70 1.64 15.54 -8.95
C PHE A 70 2.67 14.62 -8.28
N GLY A 71 3.90 14.59 -8.80
CA GLY A 71 5.01 13.84 -8.22
C GLY A 71 5.34 14.28 -6.79
N VAL A 72 5.35 15.60 -6.52
CA VAL A 72 5.61 16.14 -5.18
C VAL A 72 4.49 15.73 -4.22
N VAL A 73 3.23 15.82 -4.66
CA VAL A 73 2.07 15.40 -3.87
C VAL A 73 2.16 13.93 -3.52
N ALA A 74 2.46 13.06 -4.49
CA ALA A 74 2.63 11.64 -4.27
C ALA A 74 3.79 11.37 -3.29
N ALA A 75 4.93 12.03 -3.47
CA ALA A 75 6.09 11.88 -2.59
C ALA A 75 5.80 12.31 -1.14
N LEU A 76 5.03 13.39 -0.94
CA LEU A 76 4.62 13.86 0.38
C LEU A 76 3.69 12.87 1.08
N VAL A 77 2.67 12.38 0.37
CA VAL A 77 1.70 11.43 0.93
C VAL A 77 2.37 10.09 1.26
N LEU A 78 3.23 9.57 0.37
CA LEU A 78 3.95 8.33 0.61
C LEU A 78 4.97 8.46 1.77
N SER A 79 5.72 9.56 1.82
CA SER A 79 6.65 9.82 2.93
C SER A 79 5.94 9.90 4.27
N PHE A 80 4.79 10.57 4.31
CA PHE A 80 3.96 10.62 5.51
C PHE A 80 3.48 9.22 5.91
N LEU A 81 2.96 8.44 4.97
CA LEU A 81 2.48 7.08 5.24
C LEU A 81 3.57 6.15 5.79
N ILE A 82 4.79 6.26 5.24
CA ILE A 82 5.97 5.55 5.73
C ILE A 82 6.32 5.97 7.15
N SER A 83 6.24 7.26 7.46
CA SER A 83 6.53 7.77 8.81
C SER A 83 5.49 7.33 9.85
N SER A 84 4.23 7.15 9.44
CA SER A 84 3.12 6.78 10.32
C SER A 84 3.03 5.27 10.57
N ILE A 85 3.60 4.42 9.71
CA ILE A 85 3.52 2.96 9.83
C ILE A 85 4.94 2.36 9.84
N PRO A 86 5.49 2.00 11.02
CA PRO A 86 6.87 1.50 11.17
C PRO A 86 7.20 0.30 10.26
N LEU A 87 6.20 -0.52 9.92
CA LEU A 87 6.37 -1.72 9.09
C LEU A 87 6.44 -1.43 7.59
N LEU A 88 5.82 -0.34 7.11
CA LEU A 88 5.73 -0.03 5.67
C LEU A 88 6.93 0.77 5.16
N GLY A 89 7.68 1.42 6.06
CA GLY A 89 8.84 2.21 5.68
C GLY A 89 9.87 1.47 4.82
N PRO A 90 10.39 0.31 5.26
CA PRO A 90 11.31 -0.47 4.46
C PRO A 90 10.69 -0.95 3.14
N LEU A 91 9.41 -1.34 3.14
CA LEU A 91 8.72 -1.91 1.97
C LEU A 91 8.45 -0.87 0.86
N LEU A 92 8.12 0.37 1.23
CA LEU A 92 7.79 1.44 0.29
C LEU A 92 9.01 2.29 -0.11
N SER A 93 10.10 2.23 0.65
CA SER A 93 11.34 2.97 0.37
C SER A 93 11.89 2.81 -1.07
N PRO A 94 11.85 1.63 -1.72
CA PRO A 94 12.39 1.46 -3.08
C PRO A 94 11.55 2.18 -4.15
N VAL A 95 10.25 2.39 -3.87
CA VAL A 95 9.34 3.12 -4.76
C VAL A 95 9.46 4.63 -4.55
N LEU A 96 9.60 5.05 -3.28
CA LEU A 96 9.66 6.46 -2.92
C LEU A 96 10.99 7.11 -3.31
N THR A 97 12.11 6.42 -3.12
CA THR A 97 13.46 6.95 -3.38
C THR A 97 13.63 7.47 -4.82
N PRO A 98 13.30 6.73 -5.90
CA PRO A 98 13.44 7.25 -7.26
C PRO A 98 12.51 8.43 -7.53
N ILE A 99 11.30 8.45 -6.97
CA ILE A 99 10.36 9.58 -7.12
C ILE A 99 10.97 10.84 -6.50
N LEU A 100 11.47 10.75 -5.26
CA LEU A 100 12.13 11.85 -4.57
C LEU A 100 13.36 12.36 -5.32
N LEU A 101 14.20 11.44 -5.82
CA LEU A 101 15.40 11.78 -6.59
C LEU A 101 15.08 12.51 -7.90
N ILE A 102 14.05 12.07 -8.65
CA ILE A 102 13.63 12.71 -9.90
C ILE A 102 13.11 14.13 -9.66
N ILE A 103 12.41 14.34 -8.54
CA ILE A 103 11.84 15.64 -8.19
C ILE A 103 12.89 16.54 -7.52
N GLY A 104 14.01 15.98 -7.06
CA GLY A 104 15.04 16.69 -6.31
C GLY A 104 14.65 16.98 -4.86
N LEU A 105 13.67 16.26 -4.30
CA LEU A 105 13.22 16.43 -2.92
C LEU A 105 14.06 15.59 -1.97
N GLY A 106 14.82 16.27 -1.10
CA GLY A 106 15.46 15.65 0.07
C GLY A 106 14.54 15.65 1.30
N TRP A 107 14.91 14.92 2.34
CA TRP A 107 14.12 14.84 3.59
C TRP A 107 13.89 16.21 4.24
N GLY A 108 14.88 17.11 4.22
CA GLY A 108 14.76 18.48 4.74
C GLY A 108 13.79 19.35 3.93
N ALA A 109 13.94 19.37 2.61
CA ALA A 109 13.02 20.09 1.72
C ALA A 109 11.58 19.57 1.86
N LEU A 110 11.41 18.27 2.10
CA LEU A 110 10.10 17.68 2.35
C LEU A 110 9.46 18.22 3.64
N GLN A 111 10.23 18.35 4.72
CA GLN A 111 9.73 18.93 5.97
C GLN A 111 9.34 20.40 5.82
N ASP A 112 10.08 21.16 5.02
CA ASP A 112 9.80 22.57 4.73
C ASP A 112 8.53 22.74 3.89
N MET A 113 8.16 21.76 3.05
CA MET A 113 6.93 21.79 2.26
C MET A 113 5.68 21.35 3.05
N ILE A 114 5.86 20.72 4.20
CA ILE A 114 4.76 20.25 5.06
C ILE A 114 4.35 21.36 6.02
N ASP A 115 3.61 22.33 5.48
CA ASP A 115 3.03 23.45 6.23
C ASP A 115 1.82 23.05 7.08
N GLY A 116 1.39 23.92 8.01
CA GLY A 116 0.26 23.67 8.91
C GLY A 116 -1.02 23.13 8.24
N PRO A 117 -1.52 23.73 7.14
CA PRO A 117 -2.68 23.21 6.42
C PRO A 117 -2.45 21.83 5.79
N MET A 118 -1.24 21.58 5.27
CA MET A 118 -0.85 20.30 4.68
C MET A 118 -0.73 19.22 5.76
N ARG A 119 -0.20 19.57 6.94
CA ARG A 119 -0.16 18.70 8.12
C ARG A 119 -1.55 18.27 8.57
N ASN A 120 -2.51 19.20 8.63
CA ASN A 120 -3.88 18.89 9.04
C ASN A 120 -4.60 17.95 8.07
N ARG A 121 -4.27 18.09 6.78
CA ARG A 121 -4.73 17.19 5.73
C ARG A 121 -4.12 15.79 5.94
N LEU A 122 -2.79 15.70 6.08
CA LEU A 122 -2.07 14.45 6.30
C LEU A 122 -2.47 13.74 7.61
N SER A 123 -2.67 14.46 8.72
CA SER A 123 -3.16 13.85 9.98
C SER A 123 -4.58 13.29 9.84
N GLY A 124 -5.42 13.88 9.00
CA GLY A 124 -6.72 13.30 8.64
C GLY A 124 -6.60 11.98 7.86
N LEU A 125 -5.50 11.77 7.15
CA LEU A 125 -5.20 10.49 6.48
C LEU A 125 -4.73 9.43 7.50
N GLU A 126 -3.90 9.81 8.46
CA GLU A 126 -3.49 8.92 9.57
C GLU A 126 -4.70 8.42 10.38
N ALA A 127 -5.63 9.31 10.72
CA ALA A 127 -6.85 8.95 11.43
C ALA A 127 -7.68 7.90 10.67
N GLN A 128 -7.79 8.04 9.34
CA GLN A 128 -8.49 7.06 8.50
C GLN A 128 -7.77 5.71 8.48
N PHE A 129 -6.44 5.68 8.54
CA PHE A 129 -5.68 4.42 8.58
C PHE A 129 -5.74 3.73 9.95
N LYS A 130 -5.79 4.51 11.02
CA LYS A 130 -6.02 3.99 12.37
C LYS A 130 -7.38 3.30 12.49
N ASP A 131 -8.42 3.90 11.93
CA ASP A 131 -9.77 3.29 11.89
C ASP A 131 -9.82 1.99 11.06
N LEU A 132 -8.92 1.84 10.09
CA LEU A 132 -8.77 0.62 9.28
C LEU A 132 -7.90 -0.45 9.97
N GLY A 133 -7.34 -0.17 11.15
CA GLY A 133 -6.52 -1.08 11.95
C GLY A 133 -5.11 -1.30 11.40
N VAL A 134 -4.56 -0.29 10.71
CA VAL A 134 -3.28 -0.38 9.99
C VAL A 134 -2.17 0.45 10.67
N ALA A 135 -2.56 1.36 11.56
CA ALA A 135 -1.69 2.26 12.32
C ALA A 135 -2.04 2.23 13.81
#